data_AF-A0A060Y8W8-F1
#
_entry.id   AF-A0A060Y8W8-F1
#
_cell.length_a   1.000
_cell.length_b   1.000
_cell.length_c   1.000
_cell.angle_alpha   90.00
_cell.angle_beta   90.00
_cell.angle_gamma   90.00
#
_symmetry.space_group_name_H-M   'P 1'
#
loop_
_entity.id
_entity.type
_entity.pdbx_description
1 polymer ?
#
loop_
_entity_poly.entity_id
_entity_poly.type
_entity_poly.pdbx_seq_one_letter_code
_entity_poly.pdbx_strand_id
1 'polypeptide(L)'
;MLHYFSVCCKCWPGFRLKDDGKTCVDVDECSSSLPCSQRCINTYGSFKCLCVDGYEALERSPNTCKALSVEEPFLILADHHEIRKLSVDGSNYTILKQVRGNHISIYKIV
;
A
#
# COMPACT_ATOMS: atom_id res chain seq x y z
N MET A 1 43.86 19.20 24.03
CA MET A 1 42.87 19.56 22.99
C MET A 1 41.68 18.63 23.21
N LEU A 2 40.56 19.14 23.69
CA LEU A 2 39.46 18.35 24.28
C LEU A 2 38.71 17.57 23.19
N HIS A 3 38.64 16.24 23.34
CA HIS A 3 37.80 15.39 22.52
C HIS A 3 36.32 15.65 22.84
N TYR A 4 35.62 16.35 21.95
CA TYR A 4 34.17 16.50 22.02
C TYR A 4 33.51 15.20 21.52
N PHE A 5 33.49 14.17 22.36
CA PHE A 5 32.69 12.97 22.09
C PHE A 5 31.22 13.31 22.37
N SER A 6 30.47 13.55 21.30
CA SER A 6 29.01 13.60 21.40
C SER A 6 28.50 12.17 21.64
N VAL A 7 27.96 11.91 22.84
CA VAL A 7 27.31 10.64 23.16
C VAL A 7 25.91 10.67 22.51
N CYS A 8 25.73 9.89 21.46
CA CYS A 8 24.44 9.78 20.77
C CYS A 8 23.63 8.62 21.35
N CYS A 9 22.49 8.91 21.97
CA CYS A 9 21.50 7.90 22.31
C CYS A 9 20.78 7.46 21.03
N LYS A 10 20.90 6.17 20.69
CA LYS A 10 20.21 5.56 19.56
C LYS A 10 19.20 4.54 20.06
N CYS A 11 18.03 4.50 19.44
CA CYS A 11 17.00 3.51 19.72
C CYS A 11 17.07 2.34 18.72
N TRP A 12 16.52 1.20 19.13
CA TRP A 12 16.33 0.05 18.25
C TRP A 12 15.33 0.39 17.14
N PRO A 13 15.36 -0.31 15.98
CA PRO A 13 14.31 -0.17 14.97
C PRO A 13 12.91 -0.37 15.56
N GLY A 14 11.93 0.41 15.11
CA GLY A 14 10.57 0.43 15.70
C GLY A 14 10.43 1.37 16.92
N PHE A 15 11.51 2.02 17.34
CA PHE A 15 11.50 2.96 18.46
C PHE A 15 12.07 4.32 18.06
N ARG A 16 11.53 5.38 18.66
CA ARG A 16 12.05 6.75 18.53
C ARG A 16 12.52 7.27 19.88
N LEU A 17 13.51 8.15 19.83
CA LEU A 17 13.96 8.85 21.02
C LEU A 17 12.90 9.86 21.46
N LYS A 18 12.56 9.85 22.74
CA LYS A 18 11.69 10.84 23.37
C LYS A 18 12.44 12.16 23.55
N ASP A 19 11.71 13.25 23.81
CA ASP A 19 12.27 14.60 23.99
C ASP A 19 13.25 14.72 25.18
N ASP A 20 13.25 13.74 26.09
CA ASP A 20 14.24 13.64 27.17
C ASP A 20 15.63 13.19 26.70
N GLY A 21 15.77 12.84 25.41
CA GLY A 21 17.03 12.46 24.78
C GLY A 21 17.60 11.13 25.23
N LYS A 22 16.86 10.32 26.02
CA LYS A 22 17.38 9.09 26.65
C LYS A 22 16.40 7.92 26.62
N THR A 23 15.10 8.19 26.58
CA THR A 23 14.06 7.17 26.60
C THR A 23 13.65 6.81 25.19
N CYS A 24 13.64 5.51 24.87
CA CYS A 24 13.09 5.02 23.63
C CYS A 24 11.61 4.68 23.83
N VAL A 25 10.76 5.25 22.98
CA VAL A 25 9.32 4.96 22.94
C VAL A 25 8.98 4.26 21.64
N ASP A 26 8.03 3.35 21.74
CA ASP A 26 7.46 2.65 20.58
C ASP A 26 6.96 3.66 19.54
N VAL A 27 7.24 3.38 18.27
CA VAL A 27 6.67 4.14 17.15
C VAL A 27 5.37 3.47 16.77
N ASP A 28 4.26 4.17 16.91
CA ASP A 28 2.98 3.67 16.38
C ASP A 28 2.94 3.88 14.87
N GLU A 29 3.35 2.87 14.09
CA GLU A 29 3.36 2.98 12.63
C GLU A 29 1.93 3.14 12.07
N CYS A 30 0.92 2.61 12.75
CA CYS A 30 -0.48 2.71 12.30
C CYS A 30 -1.05 4.13 12.39
N SER A 31 -0.50 4.97 13.27
CA SER A 31 -0.99 6.34 13.50
C SER A 31 -0.56 7.36 12.45
N SER A 32 0.53 7.10 11.72
CA SER A 32 1.22 8.16 10.96
C SER A 32 1.64 7.76 9.54
N SER A 33 1.91 6.48 9.27
CA SER A 33 2.49 6.05 7.99
C SER A 33 1.59 5.19 7.12
N LEU A 34 0.37 4.84 7.60
CA LEU A 34 -0.55 3.89 6.94
C LEU A 34 0.21 2.71 6.28
N PRO A 35 1.00 1.95 7.05
CA PRO A 35 2.01 1.04 6.51
C PRO A 35 1.41 -0.24 5.89
N CYS A 36 0.09 -0.40 6.00
CA CYS A 36 -0.68 -1.53 5.51
C CYS A 36 -1.68 -1.04 4.47
N SER A 37 -1.88 -1.83 3.41
CA SER A 37 -2.92 -1.57 2.41
C SER A 37 -4.35 -1.60 2.96
N GLN A 38 -4.57 -2.31 4.07
CA GLN A 38 -5.87 -2.47 4.71
C GLN A 38 -5.77 -2.20 6.22
N ARG A 39 -5.86 -3.23 7.07
CA ARG A 39 -5.90 -3.05 8.52
C ARG A 39 -4.50 -3.12 9.13
N CYS A 40 -4.17 -2.13 9.94
CA CYS A 40 -2.92 -2.06 10.70
C CYS A 40 -3.17 -2.31 12.20
N ILE A 41 -2.29 -3.06 12.85
CA ILE A 41 -2.26 -3.25 14.30
C ILE A 41 -0.87 -2.92 14.81
N ASN A 42 -0.76 -1.89 15.65
CA ASN A 42 0.49 -1.53 16.30
C ASN A 42 0.89 -2.61 17.32
N THR A 43 2.17 -2.95 17.37
CA THR A 43 2.73 -3.90 18.33
C THR A 43 4.02 -3.34 18.91
N TYR A 44 4.49 -3.86 20.04
CA TYR A 44 5.71 -3.32 20.63
C TYR A 44 6.94 -3.57 19.73
N GLY A 45 7.54 -2.49 19.23
CA GLY A 45 8.70 -2.47 18.35
C GLY A 45 8.41 -2.80 16.89
N SER A 46 7.13 -2.92 16.48
CA SER A 46 6.74 -3.29 15.11
C SER A 46 5.23 -3.13 14.88
N PHE A 47 4.72 -3.60 13.75
CA PHE A 47 3.30 -3.65 13.46
C PHE A 47 2.93 -4.91 12.69
N LYS A 48 1.63 -5.22 12.64
CA LYS A 48 1.08 -6.30 11.82
C LYS A 48 0.01 -5.77 10.89
N CYS A 49 0.07 -6.20 9.64
CA CYS A 49 -0.99 -5.98 8.67
C CYS A 49 -1.94 -7.17 8.64
N LEU A 50 -3.24 -6.88 8.59
CA LEU A 50 -4.29 -7.87 8.40
C LEU A 50 -5.10 -7.52 7.15
N CYS A 51 -5.47 -8.56 6.42
CA CYS A 51 -6.40 -8.45 5.30
C CYS A 51 -7.82 -8.70 5.78
N VAL A 52 -8.78 -7.96 5.23
CA VAL A 52 -10.21 -8.16 5.47
C VAL A 52 -10.69 -9.41 4.73
N ASP A 53 -11.88 -9.90 5.10
CA ASP A 53 -12.47 -11.07 4.46
C ASP A 53 -12.53 -10.91 2.93
N GLY A 54 -12.13 -11.95 2.21
CA GLY A 54 -12.00 -11.93 0.75
C GLY A 54 -10.65 -11.44 0.22
N TYR A 55 -9.67 -11.19 1.09
CA TYR A 55 -8.30 -10.81 0.71
C TYR A 55 -7.23 -11.64 1.42
N GLU A 56 -6.07 -11.79 0.80
CA GLU A 56 -4.89 -12.48 1.33
C GLU A 56 -3.62 -11.62 1.26
N ALA A 57 -2.67 -11.84 2.17
CA ALA A 57 -1.39 -11.15 2.15
C ALA A 57 -0.46 -11.75 1.07
N LEU A 58 0.29 -10.90 0.39
CA LEU A 58 1.27 -11.35 -0.60
C LEU A 58 2.59 -11.78 0.06
N GLU A 59 3.10 -12.96 -0.29
CA GLU A 59 4.40 -13.47 0.22
C GLU A 59 5.56 -12.48 0.01
N ARG A 60 5.60 -11.82 -1.16
CA ARG A 60 6.64 -10.82 -1.49
C ARG A 60 6.38 -9.44 -0.87
N SER A 61 5.19 -9.21 -0.34
CA SER A 61 4.74 -7.90 0.16
C SER A 61 3.68 -8.12 1.24
N PRO A 62 4.06 -8.56 2.46
CA PRO A 62 3.13 -8.96 3.51
C PRO A 62 2.23 -7.81 4.03
N ASN A 63 2.54 -6.57 3.63
CA ASN A 63 1.75 -5.40 3.94
C ASN A 63 0.65 -5.10 2.90
N THR A 64 0.67 -5.85 1.79
CA THR A 64 -0.24 -5.68 0.65
C THR A 64 -1.22 -6.85 0.60
N CYS A 65 -2.51 -6.51 0.56
CA CYS A 65 -3.60 -7.47 0.48
C CYS A 65 -4.10 -7.58 -0.97
N LYS A 66 -4.12 -8.81 -1.50
CA LYS A 66 -4.69 -9.15 -2.82
C LYS A 66 -6.07 -9.76 -2.64
N ALA A 67 -7.03 -9.36 -3.46
CA ALA A 67 -8.36 -9.94 -3.46
C ALA A 67 -8.32 -11.42 -3.90
N LEU A 68 -9.13 -12.26 -3.27
CA LEU A 68 -9.32 -13.68 -3.58
C LEU A 68 -10.32 -13.91 -4.73
N SER A 69 -10.56 -12.91 -5.57
CA SER A 69 -11.56 -12.95 -6.63
C SER A 69 -11.31 -14.07 -7.65
N VAL A 70 -12.39 -14.72 -8.09
CA VAL A 70 -12.34 -15.78 -9.13
C VAL A 70 -12.10 -15.17 -10.53
N GLU A 71 -12.50 -13.92 -10.71
CA GLU A 71 -12.23 -13.16 -11.94
C GLU A 71 -11.02 -12.24 -11.73
N GLU A 72 -10.06 -12.31 -12.64
CA GLU A 72 -8.93 -11.39 -12.65
C GLU A 72 -9.40 -9.96 -12.95
N PRO A 73 -8.89 -8.95 -12.22
CA PRO A 73 -9.29 -7.58 -12.42
C PRO A 73 -8.82 -7.06 -13.79
N PHE A 74 -9.57 -6.10 -14.32
CA PHE A 74 -9.22 -5.41 -15.56
C PHE A 74 -9.58 -3.94 -15.47
N LEU A 75 -8.82 -3.12 -16.19
CA LEU A 75 -9.11 -1.72 -16.42
C LEU A 75 -9.90 -1.63 -17.72
N ILE A 76 -11.05 -0.96 -17.70
CA ILE A 76 -11.61 -0.45 -18.96
C ILE A 76 -11.10 0.99 -19.09
N LEU A 77 -10.76 1.40 -20.31
CA LEU A 77 -10.33 2.74 -20.65
C LEU A 77 -11.20 3.22 -21.82
N ALA A 78 -11.61 4.49 -21.80
CA ALA A 78 -12.32 5.11 -22.89
C ALA A 78 -11.55 6.33 -23.36
N ASP A 79 -11.38 6.42 -24.68
CA ASP A 79 -10.92 7.60 -25.37
C ASP A 79 -12.01 8.09 -26.34
N HIS A 80 -11.70 9.10 -27.17
CA HIS A 80 -12.65 9.67 -28.12
C HIS A 80 -13.08 8.71 -29.25
N HIS A 81 -12.31 7.65 -29.48
CA HIS A 81 -12.43 6.73 -30.62
C HIS A 81 -12.79 5.30 -30.20
N GLU A 82 -12.44 4.86 -28.99
CA GLU A 82 -12.71 3.49 -28.55
C GLU A 82 -12.78 3.29 -27.04
N ILE A 83 -13.44 2.18 -26.67
CA ILE A 83 -13.48 1.59 -25.33
C ILE A 83 -12.58 0.35 -25.36
N ARG A 84 -11.62 0.29 -24.44
CA ARG A 84 -10.57 -0.72 -24.36
C ARG A 84 -10.67 -1.46 -23.03
N LYS A 85 -10.42 -2.77 -23.01
CA LYS A 85 -10.20 -3.59 -21.81
C LYS A 85 -8.72 -3.94 -21.72
N LEU A 86 -8.11 -3.71 -20.57
CA LEU A 86 -6.70 -3.94 -20.28
C LEU A 86 -6.58 -4.79 -19.02
N SER A 87 -5.80 -5.86 -19.09
CA SER A 87 -5.42 -6.64 -17.91
C SER A 87 -4.54 -5.81 -16.98
N VAL A 88 -4.66 -5.98 -15.66
CA VAL A 88 -3.91 -5.15 -14.68
C VAL A 88 -2.40 -5.37 -14.76
N ASP A 89 -1.94 -6.53 -15.21
CA ASP A 89 -0.53 -6.82 -15.49
C ASP A 89 -0.03 -6.22 -16.83
N GLY A 90 -0.91 -5.60 -17.62
CA GLY A 90 -0.61 -5.05 -18.93
C GLY A 90 -0.35 -6.09 -20.02
N SER A 91 -0.52 -7.38 -19.75
CA SER A 91 -0.20 -8.45 -20.70
C SER A 91 -1.22 -8.61 -21.82
N ASN A 92 -2.47 -8.20 -21.56
CA ASN A 92 -3.58 -8.37 -22.49
C ASN A 92 -4.38 -7.08 -22.66
N TYR A 93 -4.70 -6.77 -23.92
CA TYR A 93 -5.46 -5.60 -24.34
C TYR A 93 -6.49 -6.01 -25.41
N THR A 94 -7.72 -5.53 -25.28
CA THR A 94 -8.81 -5.78 -26.25
C THR A 94 -9.64 -4.52 -26.49
N ILE A 95 -9.94 -4.20 -27.74
CA ILE A 95 -10.91 -3.15 -28.10
C ILE A 95 -12.31 -3.73 -27.92
N LEU A 96 -13.09 -3.18 -26.99
CA LEU A 96 -14.46 -3.60 -26.73
C LEU A 96 -15.45 -2.94 -27.70
N LYS A 97 -15.21 -1.67 -28.04
CA LYS A 97 -16.12 -0.92 -28.91
C LYS A 97 -15.43 0.28 -29.54
N GLN A 98 -15.66 0.48 -30.83
CA GLN A 98 -15.32 1.74 -31.49
C GLN A 98 -16.45 2.75 -31.29
N VAL A 99 -16.12 3.94 -30.82
CA VAL A 99 -17.03 5.03 -30.48
C VAL A 99 -16.58 6.32 -31.16
N ARG A 100 -17.48 7.29 -31.31
CA ARG A 100 -17.13 8.64 -31.77
C ARG A 100 -17.73 9.64 -30.79
N GLY A 101 -16.89 10.42 -30.13
CA GLY A 101 -17.30 11.44 -29.14
C GLY A 101 -16.81 11.14 -27.71
N ASN A 102 -17.07 12.05 -26.78
CA ASN A 102 -16.71 11.87 -25.36
C ASN A 102 -17.69 10.91 -24.67
N HIS A 103 -17.31 9.65 -24.53
CA HIS A 103 -18.02 8.69 -23.69
C HIS A 103 -17.38 8.61 -22.31
N ILE A 104 -18.22 8.66 -21.27
CA ILE A 104 -17.80 8.38 -19.89
C ILE A 104 -18.01 6.89 -19.67
N SER A 105 -16.92 6.16 -19.47
CA SER A 105 -17.03 4.78 -18.99
C SER A 105 -16.98 4.79 -17.46
N ILE A 106 -18.03 4.26 -16.84
CA ILE A 106 -18.09 4.03 -15.40
C ILE A 106 -17.52 2.65 -15.17
N TYR A 107 -16.38 2.57 -14.48
CA TYR A 107 -15.72 1.31 -14.19
C TYR A 107 -16.15 0.83 -12.81
N LYS A 108 -16.62 -0.42 -12.74
CA LYS A 108 -16.70 -1.14 -11.48
C LYS A 108 -15.37 -1.86 -11.30
N ILE A 109 -14.50 -1.29 -10.46
CA ILE A 109 -13.41 -2.05 -9.87
C ILE A 109 -14.11 -3.00 -8.89
N VAL A 110 -14.04 -4.31 -9.18
CA VAL A 110 -14.49 -5.34 -8.22
C VAL A 110 -13.38 -5.59 -7.22
#